data_AF-A0A524DKR6-F1
#
_entry.id   AF-A0A524DKR6-F1
#
_cell.length_a   1.000
_cell.length_b   1.000
_cell.length_c   1.000
_cell.angle_alpha   90.00
_cell.angle_beta   90.00
_cell.angle_gamma   90.00
#
_symmetry.space_group_name_H-M   'P 1'
#
loop_
_entity.id
_entity.type
_entity.pdbx_description
1 polymer ?
#
loop_
_entity_poly.entity_id
_entity_poly.type
_entity_poly.pdbx_seq_one_letter_code
_entity_poly.pdbx_strand_id
1 'polypeptide(L)'
;MGDTHSKSFFGQNTGLLINSFSKSEPFFFIRCIKKKPGGSWEKPSAGEGKVIKCSLDEIVMILQVLNRKQLNWSCYHTYKNNQTSISFGWEDEQAETLWINIANYSKMLNFAQAEILRLLLVHILHEKIKYATCSNGENLNNIMESKINTEGANHNKNKMSKNITLEKNYEKNLIERDYDKSVNQGNQISSILVSKSKLFKEMTNINGSIKGETEKALLIAFKSGQEIWIPKSTIHCQYIPKKMFNQNFLIDNWILKRNRILT
;
A
#
# COMPACT_ATOMS: atom_id res chain seq x y z
N MET A 1 6.04 -19.48 7.11
CA MET A 1 6.23 -18.32 6.20
C MET A 1 7.55 -17.67 6.57
N GLY A 2 8.39 -17.37 5.57
CA GLY A 2 9.70 -16.74 5.80
C GLY A 2 9.58 -15.30 6.28
N ASP A 3 10.57 -14.83 7.03
CA ASP A 3 10.64 -13.45 7.54
C ASP A 3 11.17 -12.45 6.48
N THR A 4 11.85 -12.99 5.47
CA THR A 4 12.56 -12.23 4.44
C THR A 4 12.01 -12.50 3.05
N HIS A 5 11.86 -11.46 2.24
CA HIS A 5 11.49 -11.53 0.84
C HIS A 5 12.58 -10.89 -0.02
N SER A 6 12.98 -11.57 -1.10
CA SER A 6 13.96 -11.07 -2.06
C SER A 6 13.57 -11.50 -3.47
N LYS A 7 13.34 -10.52 -4.36
CA LYS A 7 13.03 -10.77 -5.77
C LYS A 7 13.75 -9.77 -6.65
N SER A 8 14.36 -10.27 -7.72
CA SER A 8 15.06 -9.45 -8.70
C SER A 8 14.44 -9.58 -10.09
N PHE A 9 14.37 -8.46 -10.80
CA PHE A 9 13.92 -8.32 -12.17
C PHE A 9 15.05 -7.72 -13.00
N PHE A 10 15.80 -8.56 -13.70
CA PHE A 10 16.88 -8.12 -14.57
C PHE A 10 16.37 -7.85 -15.99
N GLY A 11 16.90 -6.81 -16.61
CA GLY A 11 16.82 -6.55 -18.04
C GLY A 11 18.22 -6.50 -18.64
N GLN A 12 18.33 -5.95 -19.85
CA GLN A 12 19.62 -5.82 -20.54
C GLN A 12 20.60 -4.88 -19.80
N ASN A 13 20.11 -3.70 -19.39
CA ASN A 13 20.95 -2.62 -18.85
C ASN A 13 20.58 -2.17 -17.42
N THR A 14 19.39 -2.54 -16.94
CA THR A 14 18.90 -2.17 -15.60
C THR A 14 18.35 -3.39 -14.88
N GLY A 15 18.67 -3.53 -13.59
CA GLY A 15 18.09 -4.49 -12.66
C GLY A 15 17.27 -3.76 -11.59
N LEU A 16 16.14 -4.34 -11.21
CA LEU A 16 15.29 -3.91 -10.10
C LEU A 16 15.27 -5.01 -9.04
N LEU A 17 15.52 -4.67 -7.78
CA LEU A 17 15.53 -5.59 -6.66
C LEU A 17 14.51 -5.13 -5.63
N ILE A 18 13.70 -6.07 -5.16
CA ILE A 18 12.69 -5.89 -4.12
C ILE A 18 13.14 -6.69 -2.91
N ASN A 19 13.36 -6.00 -1.78
CA ASN A 19 13.83 -6.61 -0.55
C ASN A 19 12.93 -6.21 0.61
N SER A 20 12.53 -7.17 1.43
CA SER A 20 11.89 -6.95 2.72
C SER A 20 12.61 -7.85 3.72
N PHE A 21 13.31 -7.26 4.69
CA PHE A 21 14.21 -8.01 5.58
C PHE A 21 13.58 -8.50 6.87
N SER A 22 12.44 -7.93 7.28
CA SER A 22 11.72 -8.39 8.46
C SER A 22 10.23 -8.11 8.33
N LYS A 23 9.38 -9.07 8.68
CA LYS A 23 7.91 -8.92 8.78
C LYS A 23 7.47 -7.85 9.80
N SER A 24 8.31 -7.57 10.79
CA SER A 24 8.01 -6.64 11.88
C SER A 24 8.36 -5.19 11.55
N GLU A 25 9.05 -4.94 10.43
CA GLU A 25 9.35 -3.58 9.97
C GLU A 25 8.31 -3.10 8.95
N PRO A 26 7.68 -1.92 9.13
CA PRO A 26 6.57 -1.44 8.29
C PRO A 26 7.04 -0.80 6.97
N PHE A 27 8.02 -1.42 6.32
CA PHE A 27 8.58 -0.93 5.07
C PHE A 27 9.24 -2.06 4.27
N PHE A 28 9.54 -1.77 3.01
CA PHE A 28 10.41 -2.60 2.17
C PHE A 28 11.36 -1.70 1.38
N PHE A 29 12.33 -2.31 0.72
CA PHE A 29 13.29 -1.62 -0.12
C PHE A 29 13.09 -1.96 -1.59
N ILE A 30 13.15 -0.93 -2.42
CA ILE A 30 13.31 -1.05 -3.87
C ILE A 30 14.69 -0.54 -4.21
N ARG A 31 15.44 -1.31 -4.99
CA ARG A 31 16.76 -0.93 -5.48
C ARG A 31 16.85 -1.06 -6.99
N CYS A 32 17.42 -0.05 -7.64
CA CYS A 32 17.84 -0.13 -9.03
C CYS A 32 19.36 -0.20 -9.14
N ILE A 33 19.84 -0.99 -10.08
CA ILE A 33 21.25 -1.08 -10.48
C ILE A 33 21.36 -1.07 -12.01
N LYS A 34 22.47 -0.60 -12.55
CA LYS A 34 22.76 -0.61 -13.98
C LYS A 34 23.94 -1.51 -14.34
N LYS A 35 23.95 -1.95 -15.58
CA LYS A 35 25.12 -2.60 -16.20
C LYS A 35 26.10 -1.50 -16.60
N LYS A 36 27.36 -1.64 -16.19
CA LYS A 36 28.46 -0.74 -16.52
C LYS A 36 28.90 -0.96 -17.97
N PRO A 37 29.63 0.00 -18.59
CA PRO A 37 30.16 -0.15 -19.95
C PRO A 37 31.00 -1.42 -20.15
N GLY A 38 31.75 -1.84 -19.12
CA GLY A 38 32.53 -3.10 -19.13
C GLY A 38 31.70 -4.38 -18.91
N GLY A 39 30.38 -4.29 -18.95
CA GLY A 39 29.47 -5.45 -18.85
C GLY A 39 29.20 -5.97 -17.43
N SER A 40 29.97 -5.54 -16.43
CA SER A 40 29.69 -5.84 -15.01
C SER A 40 28.51 -5.04 -14.48
N TRP A 41 27.79 -5.56 -13.49
CA TRP A 41 26.72 -4.81 -12.82
C TRP A 41 27.28 -3.90 -11.73
N GLU A 42 26.60 -2.79 -11.48
CA GLU A 42 26.76 -2.01 -10.24
C GLU A 42 26.60 -2.91 -9.01
N LYS A 43 27.47 -2.69 -8.02
CA LYS A 43 27.56 -3.47 -6.78
C LYS A 43 26.97 -2.67 -5.61
N PRO A 44 25.82 -3.10 -5.06
CA PRO A 44 25.24 -2.48 -3.87
C PRO A 44 26.20 -2.39 -2.67
N SER A 45 27.09 -3.37 -2.52
CA SER A 45 28.10 -3.39 -1.46
C SER A 45 29.16 -2.29 -1.58
N ALA A 46 29.35 -1.73 -2.77
CA ALA A 46 30.24 -0.59 -3.03
C ALA A 46 29.50 0.76 -2.97
N GLY A 47 28.24 0.78 -2.51
CA GLY A 47 27.41 1.98 -2.50
C GLY A 47 26.84 2.36 -3.87
N GLU A 48 26.96 1.49 -4.87
CA GLU A 48 26.44 1.73 -6.22
C GLU A 48 24.94 1.39 -6.33
N GLY A 49 24.30 1.95 -7.36
CA GLY A 49 22.86 1.85 -7.55
C GLY A 49 22.08 2.88 -6.73
N LYS A 50 20.76 2.78 -6.79
CA LYS A 50 19.87 3.63 -6.00
C LYS A 50 18.88 2.78 -5.22
N VAL A 51 18.77 3.06 -3.92
CA VAL A 51 17.82 2.39 -3.02
C VAL A 51 16.82 3.39 -2.47
N ILE A 52 15.56 2.97 -2.43
CA ILE A 52 14.45 3.68 -1.80
C ILE A 52 13.84 2.78 -0.74
N LYS A 53 13.59 3.35 0.43
CA LYS A 53 12.81 2.73 1.51
C LYS A 53 11.35 3.14 1.31
N CYS A 54 10.49 2.18 1.00
CA CYS A 54 9.07 2.39 0.75
C CYS A 54 8.25 2.00 1.99
N SER A 55 7.43 2.94 2.45
CA SER A 55 6.44 2.77 3.53
C SER A 55 5.23 1.95 3.10
N LEU A 56 4.35 1.60 4.05
CA LEU A 56 3.09 0.91 3.75
C LEU A 56 2.19 1.72 2.82
N ASP A 57 2.11 3.04 3.02
CA ASP A 57 1.32 3.93 2.18
C ASP A 57 1.83 3.91 0.73
N GLU A 58 3.15 3.89 0.55
CA GLU A 58 3.76 3.80 -0.77
C GLU A 58 3.53 2.43 -1.41
N ILE A 59 3.52 1.32 -0.64
CA ILE A 59 3.08 0.01 -1.17
C ILE A 59 1.66 0.11 -1.70
N VAL A 60 0.74 0.74 -0.95
CA VAL A 60 -0.65 0.91 -1.37
C VAL A 60 -0.72 1.72 -2.67
N MET A 61 0.01 2.84 -2.76
CA MET A 61 0.03 3.66 -3.98
C MET A 61 0.60 2.94 -5.19
N ILE A 62 1.69 2.18 -5.01
CA ILE A 62 2.25 1.33 -6.07
C ILE A 62 1.23 0.27 -6.50
N LEU A 63 0.52 -0.35 -5.54
CA LEU A 63 -0.54 -1.31 -5.84
C LEU A 63 -1.73 -0.68 -6.58
N GLN A 64 -2.06 0.60 -6.37
CA GLN A 64 -3.09 1.27 -7.19
C GLN A 64 -2.68 1.32 -8.66
N VAL A 65 -1.40 1.59 -8.94
CA VAL A 65 -0.86 1.56 -10.31
C VAL A 65 -0.86 0.13 -10.86
N LEU A 66 -0.34 -0.84 -10.11
CA LEU A 66 -0.27 -2.23 -10.56
C LEU A 66 -1.64 -2.87 -10.81
N ASN A 67 -2.67 -2.48 -10.05
CA ASN A 67 -4.04 -2.94 -10.24
C ASN A 67 -4.82 -2.10 -11.29
N ARG A 68 -4.15 -1.25 -12.08
CA ARG A 68 -4.75 -0.39 -13.12
C ARG A 68 -5.84 0.57 -12.60
N LYS A 69 -5.80 0.92 -11.31
CA LYS A 69 -6.71 1.92 -10.72
C LYS A 69 -6.21 3.34 -10.91
N GLN A 70 -4.92 3.49 -11.18
CA GLN A 70 -4.28 4.75 -11.52
C GLN A 70 -3.22 4.48 -12.61
N LEU A 71 -3.16 5.34 -13.64
CA LEU A 71 -2.20 5.16 -14.73
C LEU A 71 -0.75 5.30 -14.25
N ASN A 72 -0.48 6.28 -13.38
CA ASN A 72 0.85 6.56 -12.88
C ASN A 72 0.84 7.13 -11.47
N TRP A 73 1.88 6.88 -10.69
CA TRP A 73 2.12 7.48 -9.38
C TRP A 73 3.60 7.90 -9.29
N SER A 74 3.87 8.99 -8.57
CA SER A 74 5.23 9.41 -8.28
C SER A 74 5.31 10.13 -6.93
N CYS A 75 6.47 10.07 -6.30
CA CYS A 75 6.79 10.86 -5.11
C CYS A 75 8.30 11.18 -5.07
N TYR A 76 8.70 11.87 -4.01
CA TYR A 76 10.10 12.18 -3.74
C TYR A 76 10.47 11.79 -2.32
N HIS A 77 11.62 11.12 -2.18
CA HIS A 77 12.24 10.83 -0.89
C HIS A 77 13.39 11.81 -0.65
N THR A 78 13.41 12.44 0.53
CA THR A 78 14.49 13.33 0.93
C THR A 78 15.34 12.65 2.00
N TYR A 79 16.65 12.56 1.77
CA TYR A 79 17.61 12.04 2.75
C TYR A 79 18.89 12.87 2.71
N LYS A 80 19.30 13.44 3.86
CA LYS A 80 20.50 14.31 3.97
C LYS A 80 20.56 15.38 2.87
N ASN A 81 19.45 16.11 2.67
CA ASN A 81 19.26 17.14 1.63
C ASN A 81 19.29 16.64 0.18
N ASN A 82 19.47 15.36 -0.06
CA ASN A 82 19.35 14.77 -1.40
C ASN A 82 17.92 14.30 -1.62
N GLN A 83 17.27 14.83 -2.66
CA GLN A 83 15.95 14.43 -3.08
C GLN A 83 16.05 13.38 -4.19
N THR A 84 15.30 12.29 -4.06
CA THR A 84 15.26 11.19 -5.03
C THR A 84 13.82 10.98 -5.49
N SER A 85 13.57 11.10 -6.79
CA SER A 85 12.27 10.77 -7.37
C SER A 85 12.09 9.26 -7.48
N ILE A 86 10.84 8.82 -7.32
CA ILE A 86 10.38 7.48 -7.69
C ILE A 86 9.07 7.61 -8.45
N SER A 87 8.89 6.83 -9.51
CA SER A 87 7.63 6.76 -10.24
C SER A 87 7.34 5.37 -10.77
N PHE A 88 6.06 5.07 -10.84
CA PHE A 88 5.47 3.89 -11.47
C PHE A 88 4.44 4.37 -12.47
N GLY A 89 4.42 3.83 -13.68
CA GLY A 89 3.44 4.25 -14.66
C GLY A 89 3.26 3.29 -15.81
N TRP A 90 2.02 3.18 -16.27
CA TRP A 90 1.66 2.63 -17.56
C TRP A 90 1.61 3.78 -18.57
N GLU A 91 1.96 3.50 -19.82
CA GLU A 91 1.87 4.49 -20.90
C GLU A 91 0.41 4.87 -21.18
N ASP A 92 -0.45 3.85 -21.27
CA ASP A 92 -1.90 3.98 -21.38
C ASP A 92 -2.62 2.83 -20.66
N GLU A 93 -3.95 2.77 -20.79
CA GLU A 93 -4.79 1.74 -20.14
C GLU A 93 -4.55 0.32 -20.70
N GLN A 94 -4.12 0.22 -21.97
CA GLN A 94 -3.89 -1.04 -22.68
C GLN A 94 -2.42 -1.47 -22.67
N ALA A 95 -1.52 -0.60 -22.21
CA ALA A 95 -0.08 -0.83 -22.26
C ALA A 95 0.30 -2.08 -21.48
N GLU A 96 1.02 -3.01 -22.10
CA GLU A 96 1.48 -4.24 -21.45
C GLU A 96 2.77 -4.06 -20.63
N THR A 97 3.33 -2.85 -20.64
CA THR A 97 4.61 -2.54 -20.01
C THR A 97 4.47 -1.49 -18.92
N LEU A 98 4.94 -1.85 -17.73
CA LEU A 98 5.07 -0.95 -16.59
C LEU A 98 6.45 -0.29 -16.59
N TRP A 99 6.46 1.02 -16.52
CA TRP A 99 7.67 1.83 -16.34
C TRP A 99 7.89 2.14 -14.87
N ILE A 100 9.09 1.85 -14.38
CA ILE A 100 9.54 2.18 -13.03
C ILE A 100 10.78 3.04 -13.14
N ASN A 101 10.73 4.25 -12.59
CA ASN A 101 11.85 5.18 -12.58
C ASN A 101 12.26 5.51 -11.14
N ILE A 102 13.57 5.50 -10.87
CA ILE A 102 14.14 5.88 -9.57
C ILE A 102 15.37 6.75 -9.84
N ALA A 103 15.31 8.05 -9.53
CA ALA A 103 16.31 9.01 -9.99
C ALA A 103 16.58 8.88 -11.50
N ASN A 104 17.84 8.60 -11.88
CA ASN A 104 18.28 8.39 -13.26
C ASN A 104 18.16 6.93 -13.72
N TYR A 105 17.60 6.03 -12.92
CA TYR A 105 17.39 4.62 -13.27
C TYR A 105 15.99 4.43 -13.86
N SER A 106 15.89 3.60 -14.90
CA SER A 106 14.62 3.23 -15.53
C SER A 106 14.58 1.72 -15.78
N LYS A 107 13.48 1.08 -15.39
CA LYS A 107 13.20 -0.33 -15.62
C LYS A 107 11.80 -0.50 -16.19
N MET A 108 11.74 -1.20 -17.31
CA MET A 108 10.49 -1.72 -17.88
C MET A 108 10.24 -3.13 -17.33
N LEU A 109 9.02 -3.38 -16.88
CA LEU A 109 8.52 -4.72 -16.57
C LEU A 109 7.41 -5.06 -17.55
N ASN A 110 7.50 -6.22 -18.19
CA ASN A 110 6.38 -6.74 -18.98
C ASN A 110 5.23 -7.17 -18.05
N PHE A 111 4.07 -7.48 -18.62
CA PHE A 111 2.87 -7.85 -17.87
C PHE A 111 3.12 -8.95 -16.83
N ALA A 112 3.80 -10.05 -17.21
CA ALA A 112 4.07 -11.15 -16.29
C ALA A 112 4.97 -10.73 -15.11
N GLN A 113 6.00 -9.92 -15.37
CA GLN A 113 6.88 -9.39 -14.33
C GLN A 113 6.14 -8.41 -13.41
N ALA A 114 5.31 -7.53 -13.98
CA ALA A 114 4.47 -6.60 -13.24
C ALA A 114 3.46 -7.33 -12.35
N GLU A 115 2.89 -8.44 -12.83
CA GLU A 115 1.94 -9.26 -12.07
C GLU A 115 2.63 -10.00 -10.92
N ILE A 116 3.83 -10.53 -11.14
CA ILE A 116 4.66 -11.10 -10.05
C ILE A 116 4.97 -10.03 -9.00
N LEU A 117 5.33 -8.81 -9.42
CA LEU A 117 5.57 -7.70 -8.51
C LEU A 117 4.29 -7.36 -7.71
N ARG A 118 3.13 -7.31 -8.36
CA ARG A 118 1.83 -7.04 -7.74
C ARG A 118 1.51 -8.07 -6.66
N LEU A 119 1.60 -9.36 -6.98
CA LEU A 119 1.33 -10.44 -6.03
C LEU A 119 2.30 -10.40 -4.84
N LEU A 120 3.58 -10.13 -5.10
CA LEU A 120 4.59 -9.98 -4.05
C LEU A 120 4.28 -8.79 -3.13
N LEU A 121 3.93 -7.63 -3.68
CA LEU A 121 3.60 -6.45 -2.87
C LEU A 121 2.30 -6.62 -2.07
N VAL A 122 1.30 -7.31 -2.61
CA VAL A 122 0.09 -7.69 -1.86
C VAL A 122 0.48 -8.57 -0.66
N HIS A 123 1.32 -9.58 -0.90
CA HIS A 123 1.78 -10.47 0.17
C HIS A 123 2.56 -9.72 1.25
N ILE A 124 3.54 -8.90 0.87
CA ILE A 124 4.35 -8.10 1.78
C ILE A 124 3.46 -7.13 2.58
N LEU A 125 2.52 -6.44 1.93
CA LEU A 125 1.62 -5.50 2.61
C LEU A 125 0.80 -6.20 3.70
N HIS A 126 0.19 -7.33 3.37
CA HIS A 126 -0.61 -8.09 4.34
C HIS A 126 0.23 -8.57 5.52
N GLU A 127 1.43 -9.08 5.23
CA GLU A 127 2.39 -9.48 6.25
C GLU A 127 2.75 -8.30 7.17
N LYS A 128 3.13 -7.14 6.62
CA LYS A 128 3.52 -5.98 7.43
C LYS A 128 2.36 -5.43 8.25
N ILE A 129 1.15 -5.40 7.70
CA ILE A 129 -0.02 -5.01 8.49
C ILE A 129 -0.16 -5.95 9.69
N LYS A 130 -0.10 -7.27 9.47
CA LYS A 130 -0.26 -8.25 10.55
C LYS A 130 0.82 -8.15 11.63
N TYR A 131 2.09 -7.98 11.25
CA TYR A 131 3.20 -8.14 12.20
C TYR A 131 3.90 -6.82 12.59
N ALA A 132 3.87 -5.79 11.75
CA ALA A 132 4.52 -4.51 12.03
C ALA A 132 3.55 -3.46 12.62
N THR A 133 2.23 -3.67 12.52
CA THR A 133 1.23 -2.71 13.03
C THR A 133 0.43 -3.21 14.23
N CYS A 134 0.45 -4.51 14.48
CA CYS A 134 -0.03 -5.05 15.75
C CYS A 134 1.06 -4.82 16.80
N SER A 135 0.76 -4.07 17.86
CA SER A 135 1.58 -4.10 19.08
C SER A 135 1.77 -5.55 19.46
N ASN A 136 3.03 -6.01 19.60
CA ASN A 136 3.35 -7.38 20.00
C ASN A 136 2.38 -7.85 21.08
N GLY A 137 1.40 -8.68 20.70
CA GLY A 137 0.58 -9.45 21.61
C GLY A 137 1.42 -10.58 22.21
N GLU A 138 2.66 -10.29 22.59
CA GLU A 138 3.44 -11.17 23.43
C GLU A 138 2.86 -11.02 24.84
N ASN A 139 1.84 -11.83 25.14
CA ASN A 139 1.45 -12.35 26.47
C ASN A 139 -0.07 -12.48 26.70
N LEU A 140 -0.89 -12.84 25.71
CA LEU A 140 -2.23 -13.38 26.04
C LEU A 140 -2.23 -14.91 26.18
N ASN A 141 -1.40 -15.63 25.41
CA ASN A 141 -1.32 -17.09 25.52
C ASN A 141 -0.46 -17.55 26.73
N ASN A 142 0.64 -16.85 27.04
CA ASN A 142 1.52 -17.20 28.18
C ASN A 142 0.93 -16.84 29.55
N ILE A 143 0.02 -15.86 29.64
CA ILE A 143 -0.70 -15.54 30.88
C ILE A 143 -1.83 -16.54 31.15
N MET A 144 -2.33 -17.21 30.11
CA MET A 144 -3.41 -18.20 30.26
C MET A 144 -2.87 -19.57 30.70
N GLU A 145 -1.66 -19.97 30.27
CA GLU A 145 -1.01 -21.20 30.75
C GLU A 145 -0.40 -21.07 32.16
N SER A 146 0.09 -19.89 32.54
CA SER A 146 0.65 -19.67 33.89
C SER A 146 -0.40 -19.57 35.00
N LYS A 147 -1.68 -19.33 34.67
CA LYS A 147 -2.78 -19.29 35.65
C LYS A 147 -3.54 -20.61 35.83
N ILE A 148 -3.20 -21.67 35.09
CA ILE A 148 -3.84 -22.99 35.24
C ILE A 148 -3.12 -23.86 36.29
N ASN A 149 -1.87 -23.53 36.64
CA ASN A 149 -1.07 -24.32 37.59
C ASN A 149 -0.94 -23.71 38.99
N THR A 150 -1.79 -22.75 39.36
CA THR A 150 -1.84 -22.28 40.76
C THR A 150 -3.26 -21.92 41.14
N GLU A 151 -3.69 -22.52 42.25
CA GLU A 151 -4.90 -22.23 43.03
C GLU A 151 -6.19 -22.93 42.58
N GLY A 152 -6.41 -24.07 43.23
CA GLY A 152 -7.75 -24.57 43.47
C GLY A 152 -8.53 -23.67 44.44
N ALA A 153 -9.85 -23.87 44.37
CA ALA A 153 -10.91 -23.43 45.29
C ALA A 153 -11.46 -21.98 45.17
N ASN A 154 -12.73 -21.96 44.75
CA ASN A 154 -13.86 -21.14 45.21
C ASN A 154 -14.36 -19.93 44.41
N HIS A 155 -15.57 -20.15 43.86
CA HIS A 155 -16.75 -19.28 43.75
C HIS A 155 -16.60 -17.79 43.41
N ASN A 156 -16.90 -17.43 42.14
CA ASN A 156 -18.11 -16.65 41.80
C ASN A 156 -18.33 -16.59 40.28
N LYS A 157 -19.34 -17.34 39.80
CA LYS A 157 -19.86 -17.24 38.44
C LYS A 157 -20.98 -16.22 38.40
N ASN A 158 -20.83 -15.16 37.61
CA ASN A 158 -21.80 -14.71 36.59
C ASN A 158 -21.60 -13.23 36.23
N LYS A 159 -20.93 -13.00 35.09
CA LYS A 159 -21.24 -11.94 34.08
C LYS A 159 -20.16 -11.77 33.02
N MET A 160 -19.02 -12.45 33.13
CA MET A 160 -17.91 -12.37 32.16
C MET A 160 -17.79 -13.62 31.26
N SER A 161 -18.90 -14.32 31.00
CA SER A 161 -18.90 -15.55 30.19
C SER A 161 -19.53 -15.38 28.81
N LYS A 162 -20.23 -14.26 28.53
CA LYS A 162 -20.88 -14.07 27.22
C LYS A 162 -19.94 -13.56 26.13
N ASN A 163 -18.94 -12.74 26.46
CA ASN A 163 -18.03 -12.18 25.45
C ASN A 163 -16.93 -13.17 25.01
N ILE A 164 -16.45 -14.02 25.93
CA ILE A 164 -15.42 -15.04 25.64
C ILE A 164 -15.96 -16.18 24.76
N THR A 165 -17.25 -16.51 24.88
CA THR A 165 -17.89 -17.53 24.03
C THR A 165 -18.20 -17.02 22.62
N LEU A 166 -18.36 -15.70 22.43
CA LEU A 166 -18.56 -15.10 21.10
C LEU A 166 -17.25 -15.06 20.29
N GLU A 167 -16.11 -14.72 20.90
CA GLU A 167 -14.81 -14.69 20.22
C GLU A 167 -14.26 -16.09 19.93
N LYS A 168 -14.36 -17.04 20.89
CA LYS A 168 -13.95 -18.43 20.64
C LYS A 168 -14.80 -19.12 19.58
N ASN A 169 -16.09 -18.78 19.46
CA ASN A 169 -16.92 -19.28 18.36
C ASN A 169 -16.61 -18.58 17.03
N TYR A 170 -16.11 -17.35 17.02
CA TYR A 170 -15.67 -16.70 15.78
C TYR A 170 -14.39 -17.35 15.26
N GLU A 171 -13.39 -17.59 16.12
CA GLU A 171 -12.13 -18.23 15.72
C GLU A 171 -12.30 -19.71 15.37
N LYS A 172 -13.14 -20.46 16.11
CA LYS A 172 -13.38 -21.88 15.81
C LYS A 172 -14.18 -22.08 14.50
N ASN A 173 -15.13 -21.20 14.19
CA ASN A 173 -15.84 -21.22 12.90
C ASN A 173 -15.01 -20.72 11.70
N LEU A 174 -13.88 -20.04 11.95
CA LEU A 174 -12.89 -19.66 10.93
C LEU A 174 -11.88 -20.77 10.67
N ILE A 175 -11.54 -21.58 11.68
CA ILE A 175 -10.49 -22.62 11.56
C ILE A 175 -11.05 -23.97 11.07
N GLU A 176 -12.28 -24.36 11.44
CA GLU A 176 -12.86 -25.65 10.99
C GLU A 176 -13.40 -25.65 9.55
N ARG A 177 -13.45 -24.50 8.86
CA ARG A 177 -13.85 -24.43 7.44
C ARG A 177 -12.70 -24.55 6.43
N ASP A 178 -11.45 -24.50 6.89
CA ASP A 178 -10.28 -24.40 6.02
C ASP A 178 -9.45 -25.70 5.90
N TYR A 179 -9.92 -26.83 6.45
CA TYR A 179 -9.17 -28.10 6.41
C TYR A 179 -9.80 -29.25 5.61
N ASP A 180 -10.94 -29.06 4.95
CA ASP A 180 -11.47 -30.05 4.00
C ASP A 180 -12.10 -29.36 2.78
N LYS A 181 -11.23 -29.05 1.81
CA LYS A 181 -11.44 -29.15 0.34
C LYS A 181 -10.37 -28.33 -0.37
N SER A 182 -9.26 -29.01 -0.68
CA SER A 182 -8.39 -28.62 -1.78
C SER A 182 -9.20 -28.62 -3.09
N VAL A 183 -8.81 -27.74 -4.02
CA VAL A 183 -9.38 -27.49 -5.36
C VAL A 183 -10.57 -26.51 -5.39
N ASN A 184 -10.29 -25.20 -5.32
CA ASN A 184 -10.87 -24.11 -6.16
C ASN A 184 -10.57 -22.70 -5.57
N GLN A 185 -9.32 -22.23 -5.71
CA GLN A 185 -8.90 -20.88 -5.26
C GLN A 185 -9.10 -19.80 -6.35
N GLY A 186 -10.37 -19.49 -6.68
CA GLY A 186 -10.72 -18.36 -7.58
C GLY A 186 -11.63 -17.30 -6.95
N ASN A 187 -12.41 -17.63 -5.92
CA ASN A 187 -13.61 -16.84 -5.58
C ASN A 187 -13.66 -16.18 -4.19
N GLN A 188 -12.61 -16.26 -3.37
CA GLN A 188 -12.58 -15.53 -2.08
C GLN A 188 -11.81 -14.20 -2.12
N ILE A 189 -10.86 -14.05 -3.05
CA ILE A 189 -10.13 -12.78 -3.22
C ILE A 189 -11.06 -11.71 -3.83
N SER A 190 -12.05 -12.13 -4.62
CA SER A 190 -13.03 -11.24 -5.25
C SER A 190 -13.96 -10.56 -4.22
N SER A 191 -14.41 -11.23 -3.16
CA SER A 191 -15.40 -10.66 -2.23
C SER A 191 -14.83 -9.56 -1.31
N ILE A 192 -13.58 -9.69 -0.89
CA ILE A 192 -12.87 -8.67 -0.09
C ILE A 192 -12.46 -7.46 -0.97
N LEU A 193 -12.06 -7.71 -2.23
CA LEU A 193 -11.81 -6.63 -3.19
C LEU A 193 -13.09 -5.92 -3.63
N VAL A 194 -14.22 -6.61 -3.72
CA VAL A 194 -15.54 -6.05 -4.08
C VAL A 194 -16.11 -5.14 -2.98
N SER A 195 -15.88 -5.47 -1.71
CA SER A 195 -16.32 -4.63 -0.59
C SER A 195 -15.47 -3.36 -0.44
N LYS A 196 -14.15 -3.43 -0.64
CA LYS A 196 -13.27 -2.24 -0.66
C LYS A 196 -13.36 -1.44 -1.96
N SER A 197 -13.60 -2.07 -3.12
CA SER A 197 -13.81 -1.34 -4.38
C SER A 197 -15.08 -0.48 -4.34
N LYS A 198 -16.07 -0.85 -3.51
CA LYS A 198 -17.25 -0.03 -3.24
C LYS A 198 -16.91 1.32 -2.59
N LEU A 199 -15.97 1.34 -1.63
CA LEU A 199 -15.43 2.56 -1.01
C LEU A 199 -14.61 3.41 -1.98
N PHE A 200 -13.79 2.79 -2.84
CA PHE A 200 -13.04 3.52 -3.88
C PHE A 200 -13.92 4.00 -5.05
N LYS A 201 -15.12 3.42 -5.24
CA LYS A 201 -16.12 3.89 -6.22
C LYS A 201 -16.77 5.22 -5.80
N GLU A 202 -16.55 5.65 -4.57
CA GLU A 202 -17.09 6.87 -3.99
C GLU A 202 -16.06 8.01 -3.93
N MET A 203 -14.89 7.88 -4.56
CA MET A 203 -13.88 8.93 -4.62
C MET A 203 -13.34 9.08 -6.05
N THR A 204 -12.98 10.30 -6.45
CA THR A 204 -12.45 10.59 -7.78
C THR A 204 -11.16 11.39 -7.68
N ASN A 205 -10.22 11.03 -8.54
CA ASN A 205 -8.98 11.78 -8.70
C ASN A 205 -9.21 12.91 -9.71
N ILE A 206 -9.05 14.15 -9.28
CA ILE A 206 -9.30 15.33 -10.10
C ILE A 206 -8.13 16.31 -10.04
N ASN A 207 -7.80 16.90 -11.18
CA ASN A 207 -6.74 17.90 -11.29
C ASN A 207 -7.26 19.30 -10.97
N GLY A 208 -6.57 20.02 -10.08
CA GLY A 208 -6.88 21.41 -9.77
C GLY A 208 -5.71 22.17 -9.18
N SER A 209 -5.89 23.47 -8.96
CA SER A 209 -4.92 24.32 -8.27
C SER A 209 -5.52 24.95 -7.03
N ILE A 210 -4.74 25.04 -5.95
CA ILE A 210 -5.19 25.72 -4.72
C ILE A 210 -5.11 27.23 -4.94
N LYS A 211 -6.24 27.92 -4.82
CA LYS A 211 -6.30 29.40 -4.85
C LYS A 211 -6.37 30.01 -3.45
N GLY A 212 -6.97 29.29 -2.51
CA GLY A 212 -7.15 29.75 -1.13
C GLY A 212 -7.22 28.58 -0.15
N GLU A 213 -6.92 28.86 1.12
CA GLU A 213 -6.92 27.88 2.19
C GLU A 213 -7.50 28.51 3.46
N THR A 214 -8.30 27.72 4.18
CA THR A 214 -8.79 28.03 5.53
C THR A 214 -8.40 26.87 6.46
N GLU A 215 -8.68 26.99 7.75
CA GLU A 215 -8.46 25.90 8.71
C GLU A 215 -9.16 24.59 8.30
N LYS A 216 -10.35 24.68 7.69
CA LYS A 216 -11.22 23.52 7.43
C LYS A 216 -11.42 23.16 5.96
N ALA A 217 -11.07 24.04 5.02
CA ALA A 217 -11.34 23.84 3.60
C ALA A 217 -10.26 24.45 2.68
N LEU A 218 -10.14 23.91 1.47
CA LEU A 218 -9.31 24.43 0.38
C LEU A 218 -10.20 24.96 -0.75
N LEU A 219 -9.87 26.12 -1.29
CA LEU A 219 -10.46 26.62 -2.53
C LEU A 219 -9.65 26.05 -3.70
N ILE A 220 -10.26 25.14 -4.44
CA ILE A 220 -9.63 24.46 -5.59
C ILE A 220 -10.26 25.00 -6.87
N ALA A 221 -9.40 25.50 -7.76
CA ALA A 221 -9.75 25.89 -9.12
C ALA A 221 -9.49 24.73 -10.07
N PHE A 222 -10.53 24.31 -10.78
CA PHE A 222 -10.50 23.20 -11.73
C PHE A 222 -10.23 23.69 -13.16
N LYS A 223 -9.82 22.78 -14.04
CA LYS A 223 -9.58 23.08 -15.48
C LYS A 223 -10.82 23.60 -16.22
N SER A 224 -12.02 23.31 -15.71
CA SER A 224 -13.29 23.83 -16.22
C SER A 224 -13.52 25.32 -15.92
N GLY A 225 -12.61 25.97 -15.18
CA GLY A 225 -12.76 27.35 -14.74
C GLY A 225 -13.63 27.52 -13.48
N GLN A 226 -14.17 26.43 -12.94
CA GLN A 226 -14.94 26.44 -11.69
C GLN A 226 -14.02 26.45 -10.45
N GLU A 227 -14.43 27.19 -9.42
CA GLU A 227 -13.73 27.31 -8.15
C GLU A 227 -14.65 26.88 -7.01
N ILE A 228 -14.23 25.91 -6.20
CA ILE A 228 -15.06 25.34 -5.14
C ILE A 228 -14.25 25.18 -3.86
N TRP A 229 -14.90 25.47 -2.73
CA TRP A 229 -14.40 25.15 -1.40
C TRP A 229 -14.64 23.68 -1.06
N ILE A 230 -13.57 22.93 -0.85
CA ILE A 230 -13.59 21.51 -0.54
C ILE A 230 -13.09 21.30 0.89
N PRO A 231 -13.89 20.68 1.77
CA PRO A 231 -13.46 20.38 3.14
C PRO A 231 -12.22 19.50 3.14
N LYS A 232 -11.22 19.82 3.97
CA LYS A 232 -9.96 19.04 4.06
C LYS A 232 -10.20 17.59 4.45
N SER A 233 -11.24 17.32 5.23
CA SER A 233 -11.67 15.96 5.62
C SER A 233 -12.18 15.10 4.46
N THR A 234 -12.50 15.71 3.32
CA THR A 234 -12.96 15.01 2.10
C THR A 234 -11.86 14.83 1.06
N ILE A 235 -10.64 15.29 1.37
CA ILE A 235 -9.45 15.19 0.54
C ILE A 235 -8.56 14.10 1.13
N HIS A 236 -8.45 12.97 0.44
CA HIS A 236 -7.77 11.76 0.95
C HIS A 236 -6.35 11.60 0.38
N CYS A 237 -5.75 12.68 -0.11
CA CYS A 237 -4.39 12.70 -0.61
C CYS A 237 -3.57 13.80 0.07
N GLN A 238 -2.27 13.59 0.18
CA GLN A 238 -1.35 14.66 0.53
C GLN A 238 -1.29 15.67 -0.63
N TYR A 239 -1.35 16.96 -0.30
CA TYR A 239 -1.29 18.05 -1.25
C TYR A 239 -0.26 19.09 -0.82
N ILE A 240 0.33 19.77 -1.79
CA ILE A 240 1.26 20.87 -1.56
C ILE A 240 0.42 22.15 -1.39
N PRO A 241 0.47 22.85 -0.25
CA PRO A 241 -0.27 24.09 -0.01
C PRO A 241 0.40 25.30 -0.72
N LYS A 242 0.78 25.12 -1.99
CA LYS A 242 1.39 26.17 -2.82
C LYS A 242 0.33 26.72 -3.77
N LYS A 243 0.08 28.03 -3.67
CA LYS A 243 -0.92 28.71 -4.51
C LYS A 243 -0.57 28.55 -6.00
N MET A 244 -1.60 28.37 -6.83
CA MET A 244 -1.52 28.25 -8.30
C MET A 244 -0.68 27.07 -8.84
N PHE A 245 -0.35 26.08 -8.00
CA PHE A 245 0.27 24.84 -8.45
C PHE A 245 -0.79 23.80 -8.82
N ASN A 246 -0.74 23.28 -10.06
CA ASN A 246 -1.63 22.20 -10.49
C ASN A 246 -1.20 20.88 -9.88
N GLN A 247 -2.11 20.24 -9.15
CA GLN A 247 -1.91 18.94 -8.54
C GLN A 247 -3.18 18.10 -8.61
N ASN A 248 -3.02 16.80 -8.36
CA ASN A 248 -4.10 15.84 -8.37
C ASN A 248 -4.66 15.69 -6.94
N PHE A 249 -5.98 15.77 -6.81
CA PHE A 249 -6.70 15.63 -5.56
C PHE A 249 -7.58 14.39 -5.59
N LEU A 250 -7.47 13.53 -4.58
CA LEU A 250 -8.41 12.43 -4.35
C LEU A 250 -9.54 12.93 -3.45
N ILE A 251 -10.73 13.15 -4.01
CA ILE A 251 -11.85 13.78 -3.33
C ILE A 251 -13.09 12.89 -3.36
N ASP A 252 -13.88 12.90 -2.30
CA ASP A 252 -15.16 12.20 -2.26
C ASP A 252 -16.12 12.59 -3.40
N ASN A 253 -16.76 11.61 -4.03
CA ASN A 253 -17.69 11.78 -5.14
C ASN A 253 -18.93 12.57 -4.74
N TRP A 254 -19.38 12.48 -3.48
CA TRP A 254 -20.57 13.21 -3.03
C TRP A 254 -20.36 14.73 -3.09
N ILE A 255 -19.17 15.24 -2.75
CA ILE A 255 -18.88 16.68 -2.80
C ILE A 255 -18.68 17.14 -4.25
N LEU A 256 -18.10 16.29 -5.11
CA LEU A 256 -17.93 16.59 -6.53
C LEU A 256 -19.26 16.59 -7.28
N LYS A 257 -20.16 15.63 -7.00
CA LYS A 257 -21.52 15.58 -7.56
C LYS A 257 -22.40 16.73 -7.08
N ARG A 258 -22.35 17.05 -5.78
CA ARG A 258 -23.08 18.20 -5.20
C ARG A 258 -22.72 19.51 -5.89
N ASN A 259 -21.45 19.68 -6.27
CA ASN A 259 -20.95 20.88 -6.94
C ASN A 259 -20.91 20.76 -8.47
N ARG A 260 -21.52 19.71 -9.06
CA ARG A 260 -21.60 19.50 -10.52
C ARG A 260 -20.25 19.45 -11.25
N ILE A 261 -19.22 18.99 -10.55
CA ILE A 261 -17.88 18.75 -11.11
C ILE A 261 -17.80 17.38 -11.80
N LEU A 262 -18.53 16.41 -11.28
CA LEU A 262 -18.79 15.12 -11.92
C LEU A 262 -20.27 15.04 -12.24
N THR A 263 -20.59 14.71 -13.49
CA THR A 263 -21.94 14.39 -13.95
C THR A 263 -22.34 12.99 -13.51
#